data_AF-A0A8U0HTC0-F1
#
_entry.id   AF-A0A8U0HTC0-F1
#
_cell.length_a   1.000
_cell.length_b   1.000
_cell.length_c   1.000
_cell.angle_alpha   90.00
_cell.angle_beta   90.00
_cell.angle_gamma   90.00
#
_symmetry.space_group_name_H-M   'P 1'
#
loop_
_entity.id
_entity.type
_entity.pdbx_description
1 polymer ?
#
loop_
_entity_poly.entity_id
_entity_poly.type
_entity_poly.pdbx_seq_one_letter_code
_entity_poly.pdbx_strand_id
1 'polypeptide(L)'
;MSRRGADSAGNSKVFESFEALRRMFDRLPDEFSADDVGRTGITGSRRHMLVRHFAEHPSFDCTITRRNPLTAEKTGESACEQPVGSEEGEVVVGD
;
A
#
# COMPACT_ATOMS: atom_id res chain seq x y z
N MET A 1 13.68 -7.33 -21.14
CA MET A 1 13.19 -8.44 -20.30
C MET A 1 11.72 -8.18 -19.98
N SER A 2 10.80 -8.87 -20.67
CA SER A 2 9.36 -8.71 -20.39
C SER A 2 9.00 -9.47 -19.11
N ARG A 3 8.34 -8.81 -18.14
CA ARG A 3 7.90 -9.45 -16.88
C ARG A 3 6.70 -10.36 -17.17
N ARG A 4 7.01 -11.58 -17.63
CA ARG A 4 6.04 -12.65 -17.91
C ARG A 4 5.48 -13.20 -16.59
N GLY A 5 4.40 -12.62 -16.10
CA GLY A 5 3.84 -12.98 -14.79
C GLY A 5 2.55 -12.28 -14.39
N ALA A 6 1.67 -11.94 -15.34
CA ALA A 6 0.35 -11.37 -15.04
C ALA A 6 -0.80 -12.00 -15.85
N ASP A 7 -0.58 -13.20 -16.40
CA ASP A 7 -1.69 -14.06 -16.87
C ASP A 7 -2.39 -14.69 -15.66
N SER A 8 -3.16 -13.86 -14.97
CA SER A 8 -4.20 -14.27 -14.03
C SER A 8 -5.55 -13.72 -14.47
N ALA A 9 -5.82 -13.82 -15.77
CA ALA A 9 -7.15 -13.66 -16.37
C ALA A 9 -8.23 -14.58 -15.75
N GLY A 10 -7.81 -15.59 -14.96
CA GLY A 10 -8.71 -16.43 -14.16
C GLY A 10 -9.20 -15.81 -12.83
N ASN A 11 -8.66 -14.68 -12.36
CA ASN A 11 -9.00 -14.13 -11.03
C ASN A 11 -9.91 -12.89 -11.06
N SER A 12 -10.37 -12.45 -12.23
CA SER A 12 -11.22 -11.25 -12.40
C SER A 12 -12.58 -11.29 -11.68
N LYS A 13 -12.97 -12.42 -11.08
CA LYS A 13 -14.19 -12.57 -10.27
C LYS A 13 -13.98 -12.37 -8.75
N VAL A 14 -12.75 -12.05 -8.32
CA VAL A 14 -12.38 -11.96 -6.89
C VAL A 14 -12.09 -10.51 -6.46
N PHE A 15 -12.03 -9.58 -7.42
CA PHE A 15 -11.81 -8.15 -7.19
C PHE A 15 -13.12 -7.41 -7.49
N GLU A 16 -13.68 -6.70 -6.51
CA GLU A 16 -14.93 -5.95 -6.72
C GLU A 16 -14.76 -4.81 -7.73
N SER A 17 -13.64 -4.09 -7.67
CA SER A 17 -13.20 -3.09 -8.66
C SER A 17 -11.76 -2.67 -8.42
N PHE A 18 -11.07 -2.20 -9.47
CA PHE A 18 -9.74 -1.60 -9.35
C PHE A 18 -9.72 -0.38 -8.41
N GLU A 19 -10.79 0.42 -8.44
CA GLU A 19 -10.92 1.56 -7.52
C GLU A 19 -11.01 1.13 -6.05
N ALA A 20 -11.71 0.03 -5.75
CA ALA A 20 -11.78 -0.53 -4.41
C ALA A 20 -10.40 -1.02 -3.93
N LEU A 21 -9.61 -1.62 -4.82
CA LEU A 21 -8.21 -1.97 -4.53
C LEU A 21 -7.33 -0.74 -4.27
N ARG A 22 -7.52 0.35 -5.03
CA ARG A 22 -6.79 1.60 -4.81
C ARG A 22 -7.14 2.25 -3.48
N ARG A 23 -8.43 2.35 -3.13
CA ARG A 23 -8.90 2.84 -1.82
C ARG A 23 -8.45 1.95 -0.66
N MET A 24 -8.31 0.64 -0.88
CA MET A 24 -7.76 -0.30 0.10
C MET A 24 -6.26 -0.05 0.31
N PHE A 25 -5.48 0.02 -0.77
CA PHE A 25 -4.04 0.29 -0.73
C PHE A 25 -3.71 1.63 -0.07
N ASP A 26 -4.47 2.67 -0.40
CA ASP A 26 -4.37 4.00 0.21
C ASP A 26 -4.42 3.93 1.76
N ARG A 27 -5.40 3.19 2.30
CA ARG A 27 -5.61 2.99 3.75
C ARG A 27 -4.62 2.04 4.44
N LEU A 28 -3.81 1.29 3.71
CA LEU A 28 -2.79 0.42 4.33
C LEU A 28 -1.62 1.27 4.88
N PRO A 29 -0.93 0.82 5.94
CA PRO A 29 0.33 1.43 6.36
C PRO A 29 1.41 1.33 5.27
N ASP A 30 2.52 2.06 5.43
CA ASP A 30 3.65 2.02 4.50
C ASP A 30 4.27 0.62 4.41
N GLU A 31 4.62 -0.01 5.54
CA GLU A 31 4.87 -1.45 5.60
C GLU A 31 3.57 -2.18 5.96
N PHE A 32 3.07 -3.03 5.06
CA PHE A 32 1.83 -3.79 5.24
C PHE A 32 1.98 -5.27 4.94
N SER A 33 1.27 -6.09 5.71
CA SER A 33 1.29 -7.54 5.61
C SER A 33 -0.08 -8.10 5.19
N ALA A 34 -0.16 -9.42 5.05
CA ALA A 34 -1.45 -10.09 4.89
C ALA A 34 -2.39 -9.83 6.09
N ASP A 35 -1.88 -9.58 7.30
CA ASP A 35 -2.73 -9.27 8.46
C ASP A 35 -3.47 -7.94 8.31
N ASP A 36 -2.77 -6.91 7.85
CA ASP A 36 -3.32 -5.55 7.66
C ASP A 36 -4.38 -5.53 6.55
N VAL A 37 -4.14 -6.27 5.46
CA VAL A 37 -5.17 -6.58 4.45
C VAL A 37 -6.34 -7.34 5.08
N GLY A 38 -6.08 -8.22 6.04
CA GLY A 38 -7.10 -8.95 6.81
C GLY A 38 -8.07 -8.04 7.57
N ARG A 39 -7.58 -6.94 8.14
CA ARG A 39 -8.39 -5.95 8.89
C ARG A 39 -9.41 -5.22 8.02
N THR A 40 -9.24 -5.24 6.70
CA THR A 40 -10.22 -4.69 5.74
C THR A 40 -11.39 -5.63 5.43
N GLY A 41 -11.45 -6.81 6.07
CA GLY A 41 -12.48 -7.84 5.87
C GLY A 41 -12.08 -8.97 4.93
N ILE A 42 -10.84 -8.95 4.40
CA ILE A 42 -10.35 -9.97 3.45
C ILE A 42 -9.72 -11.17 4.16
N THR A 43 -10.37 -12.33 4.09
CA THR A 43 -9.96 -13.52 4.87
C THR A 43 -9.18 -14.57 4.07
N GLY A 44 -8.57 -15.53 4.79
CA GLY A 44 -7.98 -16.76 4.24
C GLY A 44 -6.78 -16.54 3.31
N SER A 45 -6.80 -17.21 2.15
CA SER A 45 -5.73 -17.09 1.14
C SER A 45 -5.80 -15.77 0.35
N ARG A 46 -6.97 -15.11 0.31
CA ARG A 46 -7.18 -13.91 -0.52
C ARG A 46 -6.29 -12.74 -0.09
N ARG A 47 -6.08 -12.54 1.21
CA ARG A 47 -5.18 -11.51 1.76
C ARG A 47 -3.74 -11.65 1.26
N HIS A 48 -3.21 -12.87 1.20
CA HIS A 48 -1.86 -13.15 0.68
C HIS A 48 -1.76 -12.89 -0.83
N MET A 49 -2.81 -13.26 -1.58
CA MET A 49 -2.88 -12.97 -3.02
C MET A 49 -2.91 -11.46 -3.30
N LEU A 50 -3.58 -10.65 -2.46
CA LEU A 50 -3.60 -9.19 -2.59
C LEU A 50 -2.24 -8.54 -2.33
N VAL A 51 -1.55 -8.88 -1.24
CA VAL A 51 -0.19 -8.36 -0.94
C VAL A 51 0.75 -8.60 -2.13
N ARG A 52 0.69 -9.81 -2.70
CA ARG A 52 1.45 -10.15 -3.90
C ARG A 52 1.00 -9.37 -5.14
N HIS A 53 -0.31 -9.25 -5.37
CA HIS A 53 -0.86 -8.53 -6.52
C HIS A 53 -0.46 -7.05 -6.53
N PHE A 54 -0.48 -6.36 -5.38
CA PHE A 54 -0.03 -4.98 -5.29
C PHE A 54 1.43 -4.84 -5.75
N ALA A 55 2.35 -5.66 -5.24
CA ALA A 55 3.77 -5.59 -5.60
C ALA A 55 4.11 -6.15 -7.01
N GLU A 56 3.18 -6.84 -7.67
CA GLU A 56 3.33 -7.30 -9.06
C GLU A 56 2.72 -6.31 -10.08
N HIS A 57 1.85 -5.40 -9.65
CA HIS A 57 1.03 -4.57 -10.54
C HIS A 57 1.54 -3.11 -10.60
N PRO A 58 1.90 -2.59 -11.79
CA PRO A 58 2.65 -1.33 -11.93
C PRO A 58 1.90 -0.05 -11.56
N SER A 59 0.62 -0.14 -11.21
CA SER A 59 -0.19 1.00 -10.72
C SER A 59 -0.24 1.11 -9.18
N PHE A 60 0.54 0.29 -8.47
CA PHE A 60 0.72 0.39 -7.03
C PHE A 60 2.21 0.49 -6.74
N ASP A 61 2.64 1.64 -6.25
CA ASP A 61 4.04 1.90 -5.91
C ASP A 61 4.40 1.19 -4.61
N CYS A 62 4.67 -0.12 -4.70
CA CYS A 62 5.10 -0.95 -3.58
C CYS A 62 5.94 -2.16 -4.03
N THR A 63 6.69 -2.74 -3.10
CA THR A 63 7.56 -3.91 -3.35
C THR A 63 7.49 -4.91 -2.21
N ILE A 64 7.76 -6.20 -2.48
CA ILE A 64 7.87 -7.23 -1.43
C ILE A 64 9.22 -7.10 -0.71
N THR A 65 9.22 -6.60 0.52
CA THR A 65 10.41 -6.52 1.38
C THR A 65 10.67 -7.83 2.12
N ARG A 66 9.63 -8.58 2.50
CA ARG A 66 9.76 -9.88 3.19
C ARG A 66 8.81 -10.94 2.62
N ARG A 67 9.28 -12.19 2.57
CA ARG A 67 8.51 -13.34 2.06
C ARG A 67 7.92 -14.23 3.14
N ASN A 68 8.44 -14.19 4.37
CA ASN A 68 7.90 -14.91 5.52
C ASN A 68 8.12 -14.09 6.83
N PRO A 69 7.09 -13.43 7.38
CA PRO A 69 5.75 -13.24 6.79
C PRO A 69 5.82 -12.50 5.45
N LEU A 70 4.77 -12.63 4.63
CA LEU A 70 4.66 -11.92 3.36
C LEU A 70 4.28 -10.45 3.64
N THR A 71 5.23 -9.56 3.39
CA THR A 71 5.15 -8.13 3.68
C THR A 71 5.54 -7.33 2.44
N ALA A 72 4.77 -6.30 2.15
CA ALA A 72 5.06 -5.30 1.13
C ALA A 72 5.31 -3.94 1.80
N GLU A 73 6.10 -3.11 1.14
CA GLU A 73 6.38 -1.73 1.54
C GLU A 73 5.99 -0.79 0.40
N LYS A 74 5.30 0.30 0.72
CA LYS A 74 4.99 1.39 -0.21
C LYS A 74 6.29 2.10 -0.60
N THR A 75 6.58 2.15 -1.89
CA THR A 75 7.73 2.84 -2.48
C THR A 75 7.34 4.17 -3.12
N GLY A 76 6.04 4.51 -3.12
CA GLY A 76 5.55 5.83 -3.50
C GLY A 76 5.92 6.89 -2.47
N GLU A 77 5.97 8.15 -2.91
CA GLU A 77 6.39 9.34 -2.16
C GLU A 77 5.32 9.76 -1.13
N SER A 78 4.97 8.87 -0.21
CA SER A 78 3.93 9.07 0.81
C SER A 78 4.28 8.48 2.17
N ALA A 79 5.56 8.21 2.41
CA ALA A 79 6.12 8.18 3.76
C ALA A 79 6.07 9.61 4.35
N CYS A 80 4.91 9.94 4.91
CA CYS A 80 4.64 11.08 5.81
C CYS A 80 5.48 12.35 5.61
N GLU A 81 5.10 13.22 4.66
CA GLU A 81 5.36 14.64 4.82
C GLU A 81 4.49 15.16 5.99
N GLN A 82 5.04 15.10 7.21
CA GLN A 82 4.48 15.71 8.41
C GLN A 82 5.38 16.85 8.93
N PRO A 83 5.36 18.03 8.30
CA PRO A 83 5.64 19.29 8.97
C PRO A 83 4.37 19.80 9.65
N VAL A 84 3.80 19.02 10.60
CA VAL A 84 2.84 19.59 11.58
C VAL A 84 3.59 20.21 12.76
N GLY A 85 4.55 21.07 12.42
CA GLY A 85 5.09 22.10 13.30
C GLY A 85 4.41 23.41 12.91
N SER A 86 3.46 23.85 13.74
CA SER A 86 2.54 24.95 13.44
C SER A 86 3.24 26.28 13.13
N GLU A 87 2.51 27.13 12.38
CA GLU A 87 2.93 28.47 11.98
C GLU A 87 3.45 29.37 13.12
N GLU A 88 4.55 30.05 12.79
CA GLU A 88 4.86 31.47 13.06
C GLU A 88 4.32 32.15 14.34
N GLY A 89 5.22 32.36 15.29
CA GLY A 89 5.18 33.36 16.36
C GLY A 89 6.50 33.27 17.12
N GLU A 90 7.33 34.31 17.26
CA GLU A 90 7.01 35.72 17.49
C GLU A 90 8.10 36.64 16.88
N VAL A 91 7.72 37.87 16.49
CA VAL A 91 8.67 38.87 15.94
C VAL A 91 9.29 39.73 17.05
N VAL A 92 10.53 40.15 16.84
CA VAL A 92 11.33 40.94 17.80
C VAL A 92 10.87 42.40 17.99
N VAL A 93 10.58 42.80 19.25
CA VAL A 93 10.73 44.17 19.85
C VAL A 93 10.79 43.99 21.40
N GLY A 94 11.57 44.72 22.23
CA GLY A 94 12.69 45.62 21.94
C GLY A 94 12.71 46.93 22.78
N ASP A 95 13.27 46.90 24.00
CA ASP A 95 13.76 48.06 24.78
C ASP A 95 15.07 47.70 25.50
#